data_AF-A0A9D6KZB7-F1
#
_entry.id   AF-A0A9D6KZB7-F1
#
_cell.length_a   1.000
_cell.length_b   1.000
_cell.length_c   1.000
_cell.angle_alpha   90.00
_cell.angle_beta   90.00
_cell.angle_gamma   90.00
#
_symmetry.space_group_name_H-M   'P 1'
#
loop_
_entity.id
_entity.type
_entity.pdbx_description
1 polymer ?
#
loop_
_entity_poly.entity_id
_entity_poly.type
_entity_poly.pdbx_seq_one_letter_code
_entity_poly.pdbx_strand_id
1 'polypeptide(L)' 'MAEIFPFAAWRYNPARVKWEHVLTQPYDKITPEMQQRYAALDAHNLVAVEKGLATPEDSAGNNVYTRAAAKLE' A
#
# COMPACT_ATOMS: atom_id res chain seq x y z
N MET A 1 -6.64 -7.38 34.46
CA MET A 1 -5.90 -6.27 33.82
C MET A 1 -5.50 -6.75 32.43
N ALA A 2 -5.66 -5.96 31.37
CA ALA A 2 -5.20 -6.38 30.04
C ALA A 2 -3.67 -6.21 29.94
N GLU A 3 -3.00 -7.21 29.38
CA GLU A 3 -1.58 -7.12 29.03
C GLU A 3 -1.45 -6.51 27.63
N ILE A 4 -0.59 -5.50 27.49
CA ILE A 4 -0.39 -4.74 26.25
C ILE A 4 1.00 -5.06 25.72
N PHE A 5 1.08 -5.49 24.46
CA PHE A 5 2.33 -5.79 23.77
C PHE A 5 2.48 -4.93 22.51
N PRO A 6 3.70 -4.46 22.19
CA PRO A 6 3.97 -3.79 20.92
C PRO A 6 3.92 -4.80 19.77
N PHE A 7 3.51 -4.36 18.58
CA PHE A 7 3.65 -5.13 17.35
C PHE A 7 4.98 -4.81 16.67
N ALA A 8 5.50 -5.78 15.91
CA ALA A 8 6.66 -5.56 15.06
C ALA A 8 6.30 -4.59 13.93
N ALA A 9 6.84 -3.37 13.98
CA ALA A 9 6.61 -2.36 12.97
C ALA A 9 7.50 -2.59 11.73
N TRP A 10 6.95 -2.30 10.56
CA TRP A 10 7.66 -2.33 9.29
C TRP A 10 8.05 -0.91 8.90
N ARG A 11 9.21 -0.75 8.28
CA ARG A 11 9.70 0.54 7.76
C ARG A 11 10.31 0.34 6.38
N TYR A 12 10.14 1.32 5.50
CA TYR A 12 10.83 1.34 4.22
C TYR A 12 12.34 1.35 4.42
N ASN A 13 13.05 0.61 3.57
CA ASN A 13 14.50 0.68 3.48
C ASN A 13 14.92 1.96 2.72
N PRO A 14 15.53 2.96 3.38
CA PRO A 14 15.89 4.23 2.75
C PRO A 14 16.98 4.10 1.68
N ALA A 15 17.71 2.97 1.64
CA ALA A 15 18.67 2.70 0.58
C ALA A 15 18.02 2.23 -0.73
N ARG A 16 16.73 1.84 -0.70
CA ARG A 16 16.00 1.30 -1.87
C ARG A 16 14.97 2.27 -2.44
N VAL A 17 14.44 3.17 -1.62
CA VAL A 17 13.34 4.06 -2.01
C VAL A 17 13.50 5.46 -1.43
N LYS A 18 12.98 6.46 -2.14
CA LYS A 18 12.81 7.82 -1.62
C LYS A 18 11.46 7.92 -0.91
N TRP A 19 11.46 8.43 0.32
CA TRP A 19 10.25 8.44 1.16
C TRP A 19 9.09 9.20 0.52
N GLU A 20 9.37 10.34 -0.11
CA GLU A 20 8.36 11.16 -0.82
C GLU A 20 7.66 10.43 -1.97
N HIS A 21 8.22 9.32 -2.48
CA HIS A 21 7.64 8.55 -3.58
C HIS A 21 6.85 7.33 -3.12
N VAL A 22 6.96 6.92 -1.85
CA VAL A 22 6.38 5.66 -1.35
C VAL A 22 5.32 5.84 -0.27
N LEU A 23 5.06 7.08 0.14
CA LEU A 23 4.02 7.43 1.12
C LEU A 23 2.74 7.89 0.42
N THR A 24 1.62 7.80 1.14
CA THR A 24 0.29 8.20 0.68
C THR A 24 -0.42 9.06 1.71
N GLN A 25 -1.50 9.71 1.29
CA GLN A 25 -2.54 10.15 2.24
C GLN A 25 -3.27 8.93 2.84
N PRO A 26 -4.00 9.08 3.96
CA PRO A 26 -4.86 8.02 4.48
C PRO A 26 -5.98 7.67 3.50
N TYR A 27 -6.45 6.43 3.55
CA TYR A 27 -7.43 5.83 2.62
C TYR A 27 -8.62 6.72 2.22
N ASP A 28 -9.22 7.40 3.21
CA ASP A 28 -10.40 8.24 3.08
C ASP A 28 -10.13 9.52 2.26
N LYS A 29 -8.88 9.97 2.20
CA LYS A 29 -8.44 11.16 1.44
C LYS A 29 -7.91 10.85 0.05
N ILE A 30 -7.58 9.59 -0.25
CA ILE A 30 -7.01 9.23 -1.56
C ILE A 30 -8.11 9.31 -2.62
N THR A 31 -8.04 10.28 -3.52
CA THR A 31 -8.87 10.36 -4.73
C THR A 31 -8.39 9.38 -5.81
N PRO A 32 -9.19 9.06 -6.84
CA PRO A 32 -8.75 8.23 -7.96
C PRO A 32 -7.49 8.78 -8.67
N GLU A 33 -7.38 10.09 -8.84
CA GLU A 33 -6.23 10.74 -9.47
C GLU A 33 -4.97 10.59 -8.60
N MET A 34 -5.13 10.75 -7.27
CA MET A 34 -4.04 10.52 -6.32
C MET A 34 -3.60 9.05 -6.33
N GLN A 35 -4.55 8.11 -6.37
CA GLN A 35 -4.28 6.68 -6.41
C GLN A 35 -3.42 6.32 -7.63
N GLN A 36 -3.80 6.79 -8.81
CA GLN A 36 -3.05 6.57 -10.05
C GLN A 36 -1.66 7.21 -9.99
N ARG A 37 -1.57 8.46 -9.50
CA ARG A 37 -0.29 9.14 -9.33
C ARG A 37 0.64 8.37 -8.39
N TYR A 38 0.16 7.95 -7.22
CA TYR A 38 0.96 7.18 -6.26
C TYR A 38 1.45 5.86 -6.85
N ALA A 39 0.59 5.14 -7.56
CA ALA A 39 0.95 3.88 -8.21
C ALA A 39 2.03 4.07 -9.28
N ALA A 40 2.07 5.24 -9.94
CA ALA A 40 3.06 5.56 -10.96
C ALA A 40 4.38 6.13 -10.40
N LEU A 41 4.42 6.62 -9.16
CA LEU A 41 5.62 7.24 -8.58
C LEU A 41 6.73 6.22 -8.27
N ASP A 42 6.37 5.07 -7.69
CA ASP A 42 7.29 3.99 -7.36
C ASP A 42 6.52 2.67 -7.21
N ALA A 43 7.10 1.55 -7.66
CA ALA A 43 6.49 0.23 -7.57
C ALA A 43 6.30 -0.27 -6.12
N HIS A 44 7.00 0.33 -5.16
CA HIS A 44 6.90 0.05 -3.72
C HIS A 44 5.98 1.03 -2.99
N ASN A 45 5.25 1.92 -3.68
CA ASN A 45 4.38 2.87 -3.01
C ASN A 45 3.29 2.16 -2.18
N LEU A 46 3.02 2.69 -0.98
CA LEU A 46 2.07 2.13 -0.01
C LEU A 46 0.63 2.03 -0.56
N VAL A 47 0.28 2.78 -1.61
CA VAL A 47 -1.05 2.76 -2.22
C VAL A 47 -1.48 1.37 -2.65
N ALA A 48 -0.54 0.49 -3.02
CA ALA A 48 -0.85 -0.89 -3.38
C ALA A 48 -1.49 -1.68 -2.23
N VAL A 49 -1.17 -1.31 -0.98
CA VAL A 49 -1.70 -1.90 0.25
C VAL A 49 -2.85 -1.06 0.80
N GLU A 50 -2.69 0.27 0.88
CA GLU A 50 -3.69 1.17 1.46
C GLU A 50 -4.96 1.22 0.61
N LYS A 51 -4.82 1.42 -0.71
CA LYS A 51 -5.94 1.58 -1.65
C LYS A 51 -5.53 1.09 -3.03
N GLY A 52 -5.41 -0.22 -3.20
CA GLY A 52 -4.97 -0.83 -4.46
C GLY A 52 -5.91 -0.51 -5.63
N LEU A 53 -5.37 -0.44 -6.85
CA LEU A 53 -6.15 -0.21 -8.07
C LEU A 53 -7.01 -1.43 -8.38
N ALA A 54 -8.33 -1.22 -8.40
CA ALA A 54 -9.28 -2.20 -8.89
C ALA A 54 -9.20 -2.25 -10.41
N THR A 55 -9.34 -3.45 -10.96
CA THR A 55 -9.32 -3.69 -12.41
C THR A 55 -10.58 -4.43 -12.84
N PRO A 56 -11.04 -4.27 -14.11
CA PRO A 56 -12.15 -5.06 -14.63
C PRO A 56 -11.91 -6.58 -14.55
N GLU A 57 -10.65 -7.01 -14.48
CA GLU A 57 -10.22 -8.40 -14.37
C GLU A 57 -10.22 -8.91 -12.92
N ASP A 58 -10.59 -8.08 -11.94
CA ASP A 58 -10.61 -8.48 -10.54
C ASP A 58 -11.62 -9.62 -10.30
N SER A 59 -11.17 -10.59 -9.51
CA SER A 59 -11.91 -11.80 -9.17
C SER A 59 -11.68 -12.18 -7.70
N ALA A 60 -12.37 -13.21 -7.22
CA ALA A 60 -12.17 -13.73 -5.88
C ALA A 60 -10.70 -14.16 -5.62
N GLY A 61 -10.01 -14.68 -6.66
CA GLY A 61 -8.62 -15.16 -6.56
C GLY A 61 -7.55 -14.15 -6.96
N ASN A 62 -7.93 -13.04 -7.61
CA ASN A 62 -7.01 -11.98 -8.00
C ASN A 62 -7.71 -10.63 -7.86
N ASN A 63 -7.47 -9.92 -6.77
CA ASN A 63 -8.06 -8.62 -6.49
C ASN A 63 -7.04 -7.72 -5.76
N VAL A 64 -7.49 -6.52 -5.41
CA VAL A 64 -6.69 -5.53 -4.69
C VAL A 64 -6.04 -6.10 -3.41
N TYR A 65 -6.72 -6.98 -2.67
CA TYR A 65 -6.22 -7.53 -1.42
C TYR A 65 -5.20 -8.64 -1.62
N THR A 66 -5.41 -9.54 -2.59
CA THR A 66 -4.41 -10.58 -2.91
C THR A 66 -3.14 -9.95 -3.47
N ARG A 67 -3.27 -8.89 -4.27
CA ARG A 67 -2.13 -8.11 -4.77
C ARG A 67 -1.42 -7.33 -3.66
N ALA A 68 -2.15 -6.79 -2.68
CA ALA A 68 -1.58 -6.15 -1.50
C ALA A 68 -0.75 -7.14 -0.67
N ALA A 69 -1.28 -8.35 -0.44
CA ALA A 69 -0.57 -9.39 0.31
C ALA A 69 0.76 -9.77 -0.35
N ALA A 70 0.79 -9.90 -1.68
CA ALA A 70 2.00 -10.18 -2.45
C ALA A 70 3.08 -9.07 -2.39
N LYS A 71 2.78 -7.88 -1.84
CA LYS A 71 3.76 -6.81 -1.61
C LYS A 71 4.49 -6.92 -0.27
N LEU A 72 4.06 -7.81 0.61
CA LEU A 72 4.63 -8.01 1.96
C LEU A 72 5.64 -9.18 2.02
N GLU A 73 5.87 -9.87 0.90
CA GLU A 73 6.91 -10.90 0.73
C GLU A 73 8.27 -10.27 0.34
#